data_AF-E0U528-F1
#
_entry.id   AF-E0U528-F1
#
_cell.length_a   1.000
_cell.length_b   1.000
_cell.length_c   1.000
_cell.angle_alpha   90.00
_cell.angle_beta   90.00
_cell.angle_gamma   90.00
#
_symmetry.space_group_name_H-M   'P 1'
#
loop_
_entity.id
_entity.type
_entity.pdbx_description
1 polymer ?
#
loop_
_entity_poly.entity_id
_entity_poly.type
_entity_poly.pdbx_seq_one_letter_code
_entity_poly.pdbx_strand_id
1 'polypeptide(L)'
;MYKSHQKSPFTLACWLIMLASVIFLSGCNGGDKTTTDNNSPAPTTATSPDTGTASPATSTSEGTVDPITAGMTGAERQNTDPLELLQSDQLKTELKITPDQETKIKQITQDFRGKLQQIYGNVNLNGLPPAEQSKKLEEVSGPVQEEINKTRQEIGKVLSPNQVKRFKEITLQIYGFGVLNSDQYAQDLKLTDEQQKKIGTIRTQMISKMRTSWQIPPSDKQEKEKVIDTNRKVMEGIIKESNDEVLAVLTPDQKKSLESLKGEKFDFKPPAPPAS
;
A
#
# COMPACT_ATOMS: atom_id res chain seq x y z
N MET A 1 -26.35 -20.46 49.60
CA MET A 1 -25.04 -20.20 50.24
C MET A 1 -23.98 -20.47 49.16
N TYR A 2 -23.10 -19.60 48.71
CA TYR A 2 -22.60 -18.29 49.17
C TYR A 2 -22.09 -17.52 47.92
N LYS A 3 -22.35 -16.22 47.84
CA LYS A 3 -21.77 -15.27 46.85
C LYS A 3 -20.34 -14.91 47.25
N SER A 4 -19.47 -14.64 46.28
CA SER A 4 -18.33 -13.72 46.35
C SER A 4 -17.89 -13.52 44.88
N HIS A 5 -17.95 -12.38 44.20
CA HIS A 5 -17.60 -10.97 44.50
C HIS A 5 -16.18 -10.78 45.00
N GLN A 6 -15.29 -10.46 44.06
CA GLN A 6 -14.13 -9.62 44.34
C GLN A 6 -14.02 -8.54 43.26
N LYS A 7 -14.15 -7.28 43.70
CA LYS A 7 -13.88 -6.05 42.96
C LYS A 7 -12.59 -5.42 43.53
N SER A 8 -11.86 -4.75 42.62
CA SER A 8 -10.95 -3.58 42.79
C SER A 8 -9.63 -3.78 43.56
N PRO A 9 -8.62 -2.86 43.52
CA PRO A 9 -8.57 -1.45 43.03
C PRO A 9 -7.42 -1.12 42.04
N PHE A 10 -7.58 -0.18 41.09
CA PHE A 10 -7.27 1.28 41.12
C PHE A 10 -5.79 1.69 41.35
N THR A 11 -5.30 2.49 40.38
CA THR A 11 -4.27 3.58 40.43
C THR A 11 -2.76 3.30 40.44
N LEU A 12 -2.08 3.81 39.40
CA LEU A 12 -0.86 4.64 39.41
C LEU A 12 -0.47 4.88 37.92
N ALA A 13 -0.77 6.00 37.27
CA ALA A 13 -0.20 7.34 37.44
C ALA A 13 1.34 7.38 37.39
N CYS A 14 1.86 8.15 36.42
CA CYS A 14 3.21 8.71 36.24
C CYS A 14 3.94 8.19 34.99
N TRP A 15 3.95 8.99 33.93
CA TRP A 15 5.20 9.41 33.27
C TRP A 15 5.07 10.91 32.94
N LEU A 16 5.90 11.70 33.63
CA LEU A 16 5.95 13.16 33.61
C LEU A 16 7.43 13.50 33.43
N ILE A 17 7.84 13.98 32.25
CA ILE A 17 9.13 14.66 31.98
C ILE A 17 8.86 15.63 30.81
N MET A 18 8.57 16.91 31.07
CA MET A 18 9.48 18.06 31.23
C MET A 18 10.15 18.56 29.94
N LEU A 19 9.66 19.73 29.49
CA LEU A 19 10.38 20.95 29.10
C LEU A 19 11.71 20.85 28.32
N ALA A 20 11.73 21.47 27.13
CA ALA A 20 12.78 22.43 26.77
C ALA A 20 12.33 23.32 25.59
N SER A 21 12.27 24.62 25.87
CA SER A 21 12.23 25.70 24.88
C SER A 21 13.50 25.69 24.03
N VAL A 22 13.40 25.86 22.71
CA VAL A 22 14.51 26.41 21.92
C VAL A 22 13.96 27.47 20.96
N ILE A 23 14.54 28.64 21.15
CA ILE A 23 14.32 29.91 20.48
C ILE A 23 14.86 29.85 19.05
N PHE A 24 14.08 30.45 18.15
CA PHE A 24 14.43 30.78 16.77
C PHE A 24 15.72 31.64 16.74
N LEU A 25 16.74 31.21 15.98
CA LEU A 25 17.77 32.11 15.47
C LEU A 25 17.83 31.97 13.95
N SER A 26 17.43 33.05 13.28
CA SER A 26 17.60 33.29 11.85
C SER A 26 19.05 33.65 11.53
N GLY A 27 19.56 33.06 10.45
CA GLY A 27 20.13 33.77 9.28
C GLY A 27 21.42 34.60 9.41
N CYS A 28 22.43 34.23 8.60
CA CYS A 28 23.29 35.05 7.71
C CYS A 28 24.38 34.10 7.15
N ASN A 29 24.49 33.78 5.85
CA ASN A 29 24.85 34.53 4.63
C ASN A 29 26.38 34.80 4.43
N GLY A 30 26.84 34.60 3.19
CA GLY A 30 28.16 34.98 2.62
C GLY A 30 29.10 33.79 2.43
N GLY A 31 29.39 33.31 1.21
CA GLY A 31 30.28 33.92 0.19
C GLY A 31 31.68 33.30 0.34
N ASP A 32 32.53 33.00 -0.66
CA ASP A 32 32.69 33.33 -2.07
C ASP A 32 33.89 32.46 -2.57
N LYS A 33 33.93 32.08 -3.87
CA LYS A 33 35.15 31.81 -4.73
C LYS A 33 36.24 30.80 -4.24
N THR A 34 37.08 30.12 -5.02
CA THR A 34 37.62 30.23 -6.40
C THR A 34 38.55 29.02 -6.70
N THR A 35 38.53 28.57 -7.97
CA THR A 35 39.64 28.08 -8.84
C THR A 35 40.46 26.79 -8.58
N THR A 36 40.63 26.02 -9.68
CA THR A 36 41.78 25.16 -10.13
C THR A 36 42.13 23.93 -9.26
N ASP A 37 42.48 22.73 -9.78
CA ASP A 37 43.28 22.38 -10.95
C ASP A 37 43.16 20.88 -11.32
N ASN A 38 43.71 20.56 -12.50
CA ASN A 38 43.90 19.25 -13.14
C ASN A 38 44.44 18.10 -12.26
N ASN A 39 43.99 16.84 -12.49
CA ASN A 39 44.79 15.77 -13.11
C ASN A 39 44.07 14.40 -13.16
N SER A 40 44.20 13.71 -14.30
CA SER A 40 43.94 12.27 -14.46
C SER A 40 45.20 11.46 -14.10
N PRO A 41 45.10 10.15 -13.80
CA PRO A 41 45.33 9.18 -14.87
C PRO A 41 44.47 7.91 -14.80
N ALA A 42 44.40 7.22 -15.94
CA ALA A 42 43.82 5.90 -16.18
C ALA A 42 44.48 4.77 -15.35
N PRO A 43 43.94 3.54 -15.43
CA PRO A 43 44.68 2.56 -16.23
C PRO A 43 43.83 1.65 -17.13
N THR A 44 44.60 1.02 -18.01
CA THR A 44 44.39 0.17 -19.17
C THR A 44 43.77 -1.22 -18.95
N THR A 45 42.91 -1.59 -19.91
CA THR A 45 42.70 -2.88 -20.61
C THR A 45 43.53 -4.13 -20.25
N ALA A 46 42.85 -5.27 -20.11
CA ALA A 46 43.19 -6.57 -20.73
C ALA A 46 41.99 -7.56 -20.57
N THR A 47 41.27 -7.94 -21.62
CA THR A 47 41.46 -9.12 -22.52
C THR A 47 40.67 -10.36 -22.07
N SER A 48 39.68 -10.73 -22.90
CA SER A 48 39.00 -12.03 -22.97
C SER A 48 39.74 -12.95 -23.96
N PRO A 49 39.60 -14.28 -23.88
CA PRO A 49 38.77 -15.03 -24.84
C PRO A 49 37.98 -16.22 -24.21
N ASP A 50 36.73 -16.49 -24.61
CA ASP A 50 36.26 -17.48 -25.63
C ASP A 50 36.33 -18.95 -25.10
N THR A 51 35.42 -19.91 -25.24
CA THR A 51 34.26 -20.26 -26.10
C THR A 51 33.41 -21.27 -25.29
N GLY A 52 32.10 -21.43 -25.61
CA GLY A 52 31.31 -22.53 -25.06
C GLY A 52 29.86 -22.55 -25.55
N THR A 53 29.66 -22.99 -26.78
CA THR A 53 28.37 -23.13 -27.48
C THR A 53 27.53 -24.30 -26.93
N ALA A 54 26.28 -24.05 -26.56
CA ALA A 54 25.18 -25.02 -26.67
C ALA A 54 23.84 -24.28 -26.91
N SER A 55 23.08 -24.82 -27.87
CA SER A 55 21.91 -24.26 -28.56
C SER A 55 20.58 -24.38 -27.77
N PRO A 56 19.46 -23.82 -28.28
CA PRO A 56 18.35 -23.29 -27.49
C PRO A 56 17.28 -24.34 -27.14
N ALA A 57 16.73 -24.25 -25.94
CA ALA A 57 15.48 -24.90 -25.59
C ALA A 57 14.35 -23.85 -25.58
N THR A 58 13.36 -24.14 -26.40
CA THR A 58 12.09 -23.43 -26.63
C THR A 58 11.28 -23.18 -25.36
N SER A 59 10.79 -21.93 -25.26
CA SER A 59 9.50 -21.50 -24.72
C SER A 59 8.53 -22.61 -24.29
N THR A 60 8.16 -22.61 -23.01
CA THR A 60 6.80 -22.94 -22.58
C THR A 60 6.25 -21.75 -21.81
N SER A 61 5.19 -21.17 -22.36
CA SER A 61 4.40 -20.09 -21.79
C SER A 61 3.71 -20.54 -20.50
N GLU A 62 4.29 -20.22 -19.36
CA GLU A 62 3.55 -20.15 -18.09
C GLU A 62 3.27 -18.68 -17.82
N GLY A 63 1.99 -18.34 -17.63
CA GLY A 63 1.55 -16.97 -17.41
C GLY A 63 2.41 -16.30 -16.36
N THR A 64 3.11 -15.24 -16.75
CA THR A 64 3.98 -14.48 -15.86
C THR A 64 3.13 -13.89 -14.75
N VAL A 65 3.07 -14.61 -13.63
CA VAL A 65 2.61 -14.08 -12.36
C VAL A 65 3.56 -12.93 -12.06
N ASP A 66 3.05 -11.70 -12.09
CA ASP A 66 3.84 -10.52 -11.76
C ASP A 66 4.53 -10.79 -10.42
N PRO A 67 5.88 -10.76 -10.33
CA PRO A 67 6.60 -11.13 -9.12
C PRO A 67 6.23 -10.25 -7.93
N ILE A 68 5.69 -9.04 -8.16
CA ILE A 68 5.11 -8.18 -7.12
C ILE A 68 3.87 -8.82 -6.49
N THR A 69 3.16 -9.67 -7.22
CA THR A 69 1.89 -10.32 -6.81
C THR A 69 2.01 -11.80 -6.46
N ALA A 70 3.19 -12.41 -6.64
CA ALA A 70 3.41 -13.85 -6.55
C ALA A 70 3.42 -14.43 -5.11
N GLY A 71 3.20 -13.60 -4.09
CA GLY A 71 3.07 -14.04 -2.69
C GLY A 71 2.05 -13.27 -1.87
N MET A 72 1.24 -12.41 -2.52
CA MET A 72 0.30 -11.52 -1.87
C MET A 72 -1.11 -12.11 -1.95
N THR A 73 -1.69 -12.52 -0.81
CA THR A 73 -3.06 -13.05 -0.78
C THR A 73 -4.03 -11.89 -0.85
N GLY A 74 -5.04 -11.99 -1.73
CA GLY A 74 -6.27 -11.18 -1.77
C GLY A 74 -6.14 -9.69 -1.41
N ALA A 75 -6.03 -9.37 -0.12
CA ALA A 75 -5.89 -8.04 0.45
C ALA A 75 -4.50 -7.36 0.27
N GLU A 76 -3.44 -8.11 -0.02
CA GLU A 76 -2.08 -7.60 -0.19
C GLU A 76 -1.75 -7.23 -1.64
N ARG A 77 -2.59 -7.63 -2.60
CA ARG A 77 -2.40 -7.28 -4.01
C ARG A 77 -2.58 -5.78 -4.19
N GLN A 78 -1.50 -5.05 -4.45
CA GLN A 78 -1.50 -3.61 -4.70
C GLN A 78 -2.16 -3.27 -6.05
N ASN A 79 -3.49 -3.41 -6.06
CA ASN A 79 -4.51 -2.73 -6.85
C ASN A 79 -5.93 -3.17 -6.43
N THR A 80 -6.08 -3.89 -5.31
CA THR A 80 -7.39 -4.19 -4.72
C THR A 80 -7.93 -2.93 -4.06
N ASP A 81 -8.76 -2.23 -4.83
CA ASP A 81 -9.66 -1.21 -4.33
C ASP A 81 -10.29 -1.70 -3.00
N PRO A 82 -10.37 -0.86 -1.95
CA PRO A 82 -11.14 -1.15 -0.73
C PRO A 82 -12.48 -1.87 -0.97
N LEU A 83 -13.10 -1.66 -2.14
CA LEU A 83 -14.30 -2.38 -2.59
C LEU A 83 -14.19 -3.91 -2.55
N GLU A 84 -13.01 -4.49 -2.76
CA GLU A 84 -12.83 -5.93 -2.63
C GLU A 84 -12.96 -6.43 -1.18
N LEU A 85 -12.66 -5.58 -0.19
CA LEU A 85 -12.87 -5.94 1.21
C LEU A 85 -14.34 -6.19 1.54
N LEU A 86 -15.29 -5.53 0.86
CA LEU A 86 -16.72 -5.76 1.05
C LEU A 86 -17.16 -7.17 0.63
N GLN A 87 -16.33 -7.88 -0.11
CA GLN A 87 -16.56 -9.29 -0.43
C GLN A 87 -16.12 -10.24 0.69
N SER A 88 -15.34 -9.77 1.67
CA SER A 88 -14.93 -10.57 2.83
C SER A 88 -16.10 -10.83 3.77
N ASP A 89 -16.30 -12.09 4.15
CA ASP A 89 -17.34 -12.50 5.10
C ASP A 89 -17.18 -11.83 6.47
N GLN A 90 -15.94 -11.54 6.88
CA GLN A 90 -15.67 -10.81 8.12
C GLN A 90 -16.23 -9.39 8.07
N LEU A 91 -16.03 -8.69 6.95
CA LEU A 91 -16.55 -7.33 6.79
C LEU A 91 -18.07 -7.34 6.57
N LYS A 92 -18.60 -8.30 5.83
CA LYS A 92 -20.05 -8.42 5.66
C LYS A 92 -20.76 -8.62 7.00
N THR A 93 -20.17 -9.45 7.86
CA THR A 93 -20.67 -9.71 9.23
C THR A 93 -20.58 -8.45 10.07
N GLU A 94 -19.42 -7.80 10.10
CA GLU A 94 -19.17 -6.56 10.86
C GLU A 94 -20.11 -5.42 10.46
N LEU A 95 -20.29 -5.23 9.15
CA LEU A 95 -21.17 -4.22 8.59
C LEU A 95 -22.64 -4.64 8.59
N LYS A 96 -22.95 -5.87 9.01
CA LYS A 96 -24.30 -6.46 9.00
C LYS A 96 -24.98 -6.28 7.63
N ILE A 97 -24.25 -6.61 6.58
CA ILE A 97 -24.72 -6.51 5.19
C ILE A 97 -25.94 -7.41 5.04
N THR A 98 -27.05 -6.85 4.54
CA THR A 98 -28.28 -7.62 4.30
C THR A 98 -28.17 -8.44 3.02
N PRO A 99 -29.00 -9.49 2.83
CA PRO A 99 -29.00 -10.27 1.58
C PRO A 99 -29.22 -9.41 0.32
N ASP A 100 -30.08 -8.39 0.42
CA ASP A 100 -30.34 -7.46 -0.68
C ASP A 100 -29.13 -6.57 -0.98
N GLN A 101 -28.45 -6.08 0.07
CA GLN A 101 -27.21 -5.30 -0.09
C GLN A 101 -26.10 -6.16 -0.68
N GLU A 102 -25.93 -7.40 -0.22
CA GLU A 102 -24.95 -8.35 -0.74
C GLU A 102 -25.16 -8.61 -2.23
N THR A 103 -26.41 -8.84 -2.64
CA THR A 103 -26.75 -9.05 -4.05
C THR A 103 -26.35 -7.84 -4.90
N LYS A 104 -26.66 -6.63 -4.44
CA LYS A 104 -26.29 -5.38 -5.15
C LYS A 104 -24.77 -5.16 -5.18
N ILE A 105 -24.07 -5.35 -4.05
CA ILE A 105 -22.61 -5.23 -3.98
C ILE A 105 -21.93 -6.23 -4.93
N LYS A 106 -22.44 -7.46 -5.00
CA LYS A 106 -21.94 -8.48 -5.92
C LYS A 106 -22.10 -8.06 -7.38
N GLN A 107 -23.27 -7.54 -7.75
CA GLN A 107 -23.53 -7.03 -9.10
C GLN A 107 -22.59 -5.86 -9.45
N ILE A 108 -22.50 -4.86 -8.57
CA ILE A 108 -21.61 -3.70 -8.75
C ILE A 108 -20.16 -4.15 -8.93
N THR A 109 -19.71 -5.13 -8.14
CA THR A 109 -18.33 -5.63 -8.27
C THR A 109 -18.12 -6.43 -9.55
N GLN A 110 -19.11 -7.19 -10.02
CA GLN A 110 -19.05 -7.90 -11.30
C GLN A 110 -18.96 -6.92 -12.47
N ASP A 111 -19.76 -5.86 -12.44
CA ASP A 111 -19.75 -4.80 -13.46
C ASP A 111 -18.40 -4.07 -13.45
N PHE A 112 -17.88 -3.71 -12.28
CA PHE A 112 -16.54 -3.12 -12.13
C PHE A 112 -15.44 -4.01 -12.71
N ARG A 113 -15.45 -5.32 -12.40
CA ARG A 113 -14.49 -6.27 -12.99
C ARG A 113 -14.60 -6.34 -14.51
N GLY A 114 -15.81 -6.34 -15.06
CA GLY A 114 -16.03 -6.28 -16.50
C GLY A 114 -15.48 -5.00 -17.14
N LYS A 115 -15.65 -3.86 -16.47
CA LYS A 115 -15.09 -2.58 -16.92
C LYS A 115 -13.57 -2.56 -16.88
N LEU A 116 -12.97 -3.05 -15.80
CA LEU A 116 -11.51 -3.18 -15.72
C LEU A 116 -10.98 -4.11 -16.82
N GLN A 117 -11.63 -5.25 -17.06
CA GLN A 117 -11.25 -6.16 -18.14
C GLN A 117 -11.34 -5.47 -19.51
N GLN A 118 -12.36 -4.64 -19.75
CA GLN A 118 -12.47 -3.87 -20.99
C GLN A 118 -11.35 -2.83 -21.11
N ILE A 119 -11.03 -2.11 -20.03
CA ILE A 119 -9.96 -1.10 -20.02
C ILE A 119 -8.61 -1.76 -20.29
N TYR A 120 -8.26 -2.81 -19.54
CA TYR A 120 -6.99 -3.52 -19.69
C TYR A 120 -6.91 -4.38 -20.93
N GLY A 121 -8.02 -4.94 -21.41
CA GLY A 121 -8.08 -5.76 -22.62
C GLY A 121 -7.67 -4.99 -23.88
N ASN A 122 -7.76 -3.67 -23.85
CA ASN A 122 -7.29 -2.78 -24.92
C ASN A 122 -5.78 -2.49 -24.82
N VAL A 123 -5.10 -2.93 -23.76
CA VAL A 123 -3.67 -2.70 -23.54
C VAL A 123 -2.86 -3.90 -24.02
N ASN A 124 -2.23 -3.76 -25.19
CA ASN A 124 -1.25 -4.74 -25.66
C ASN A 124 0.17 -4.37 -25.17
N LEU A 125 0.71 -5.19 -24.27
CA LEU A 125 2.06 -5.07 -23.70
C LEU A 125 3.08 -6.05 -24.34
N ASN A 126 2.62 -6.99 -25.16
CA ASN A 126 3.45 -8.07 -25.68
C ASN A 126 4.54 -7.54 -26.61
N GLY A 127 5.79 -7.97 -26.36
CA GLY A 127 6.95 -7.60 -27.17
C GLY A 127 7.43 -6.15 -27.00
N LEU A 128 6.84 -5.36 -26.10
CA LEU A 128 7.25 -3.98 -25.85
C LEU A 128 8.42 -3.94 -24.85
N PRO A 129 9.36 -2.98 -25.00
CA PRO A 129 10.38 -2.73 -23.99
C PRO A 129 9.76 -2.17 -22.69
N PRO A 130 10.40 -2.33 -21.51
CA PRO A 130 9.81 -1.96 -20.22
C PRO A 130 9.30 -0.51 -20.13
N ALA A 131 10.02 0.45 -20.69
CA ALA A 131 9.61 1.86 -20.67
C ALA A 131 8.31 2.12 -21.44
N GLU A 132 8.10 1.41 -22.56
CA GLU A 132 6.87 1.53 -23.35
C GLU A 132 5.70 0.80 -22.67
N GLN A 133 5.96 -0.30 -21.99
CA GLN A 133 4.95 -0.97 -21.15
C GLN A 133 4.46 -0.04 -20.04
N SER A 134 5.37 0.61 -19.32
CA SER A 134 5.02 1.57 -18.27
C SER A 134 4.16 2.71 -18.80
N LYS A 135 4.52 3.28 -19.95
CA LYS A 135 3.74 4.35 -20.59
C LYS A 135 2.32 3.90 -20.96
N LYS A 136 2.16 2.70 -21.52
CA LYS A 136 0.83 2.15 -21.84
C LYS A 136 -0.02 1.87 -20.60
N LEU A 137 0.59 1.45 -19.50
CA LEU A 137 -0.11 1.29 -18.23
C LEU A 137 -0.52 2.64 -17.62
N GLU A 138 0.29 3.68 -17.81
CA GLU A 138 -0.06 5.04 -17.41
C GLU A 138 -1.28 5.57 -18.16
N GLU A 139 -1.41 5.27 -19.46
CA GLU A 139 -2.56 5.67 -20.28
C GLU A 139 -3.90 5.13 -19.75
N VAL A 140 -3.90 3.97 -19.09
CA VAL A 140 -5.12 3.40 -18.48
C VAL A 140 -5.33 3.79 -17.02
N SER A 141 -4.35 4.44 -16.38
CA SER A 141 -4.45 4.81 -14.96
C SER A 141 -5.64 5.74 -14.66
N GLY A 142 -5.87 6.74 -15.53
CA GLY A 142 -7.00 7.67 -15.43
C GLY A 142 -8.35 6.97 -15.53
N PRO A 143 -8.64 6.24 -16.62
CA PRO A 143 -9.88 5.47 -16.77
C PRO A 143 -10.14 4.47 -15.62
N VAL A 144 -9.09 3.79 -15.14
CA VAL A 144 -9.20 2.87 -13.98
C VAL A 144 -9.60 3.65 -12.73
N GLN A 145 -8.96 4.79 -12.46
CA GLN A 145 -9.26 5.61 -11.30
C GLN A 145 -10.68 6.20 -11.35
N GLU A 146 -11.16 6.55 -12.54
CA GLU A 146 -12.52 7.01 -12.76
C GLU A 146 -13.54 5.91 -12.42
N GLU A 147 -13.33 4.68 -12.91
CA GLU A 147 -14.23 3.56 -12.60
C GLU A 147 -14.20 3.18 -11.12
N ILE A 148 -13.02 3.19 -10.48
CA ILE A 148 -12.88 3.03 -9.02
C ILE A 148 -13.78 4.04 -8.28
N ASN A 149 -13.72 5.32 -8.68
CA ASN A 149 -14.50 6.37 -8.03
C ASN A 149 -16.01 6.20 -8.25
N LYS A 150 -16.44 5.81 -9.46
CA LYS A 150 -17.84 5.51 -9.76
C LYS A 150 -18.35 4.34 -8.91
N THR A 151 -17.62 3.24 -8.88
CA THR A 151 -18.01 2.04 -8.13
C THR A 151 -18.10 2.32 -6.62
N ARG A 152 -17.19 3.15 -6.07
CA ARG A 152 -17.29 3.63 -4.68
C ARG A 152 -18.57 4.41 -4.42
N GLN A 153 -18.96 5.30 -5.32
CA GLN A 153 -20.21 6.05 -5.18
C GLN A 153 -21.44 5.15 -5.24
N GLU A 154 -21.45 4.15 -6.14
CA GLU A 154 -22.54 3.17 -6.24
C GLU A 154 -22.67 2.33 -4.97
N ILE A 155 -21.56 1.83 -4.44
CA ILE A 155 -21.53 1.10 -3.17
C ILE A 155 -22.00 2.00 -2.02
N GLY A 156 -21.58 3.26 -1.99
CA GLY A 156 -22.04 4.24 -1.00
C GLY A 156 -23.55 4.45 -1.01
N LYS A 157 -24.23 4.26 -2.15
CA LYS A 157 -25.70 4.33 -2.25
C LYS A 157 -26.40 3.06 -1.76
N VAL A 158 -25.70 1.93 -1.71
CA VAL A 158 -26.24 0.65 -1.21
C VAL A 158 -26.10 0.54 0.31
N LEU A 159 -25.02 1.10 0.85
CA LEU A 159 -24.73 1.09 2.28
C LEU A 159 -25.49 2.20 3.02
N SER A 160 -25.90 1.92 4.25
CA SER A 160 -26.39 2.97 5.16
C SER A 160 -25.26 3.91 5.60
N PRO A 161 -25.55 5.13 6.09
CA PRO A 161 -24.52 6.05 6.57
C PRO A 161 -23.59 5.45 7.64
N ASN A 162 -24.15 4.65 8.56
CA ASN A 162 -23.37 3.97 9.59
C ASN A 162 -22.45 2.88 9.01
N GLN A 163 -22.91 2.15 7.99
CA GLN A 163 -22.08 1.16 7.29
C GLN A 163 -20.97 1.84 6.50
N VAL A 164 -21.24 2.95 5.82
CA VAL A 164 -20.20 3.73 5.12
C VAL A 164 -19.14 4.23 6.10
N LYS A 165 -19.55 4.79 7.24
CA LYS A 165 -18.64 5.23 8.29
C LYS A 165 -17.79 4.07 8.81
N ARG A 166 -18.42 2.94 9.17
CA ARG A 166 -17.70 1.78 9.70
C ARG A 166 -16.75 1.16 8.68
N PHE A 167 -17.16 1.11 7.43
CA PHE A 167 -16.31 0.64 6.33
C PHE A 167 -15.07 1.53 6.15
N LYS A 168 -15.23 2.85 6.27
CA LYS A 168 -14.13 3.82 6.24
C LYS A 168 -13.15 3.62 7.40
N GLU A 169 -13.65 3.41 8.61
CA GLU A 169 -12.83 3.09 9.79
C GLU A 169 -11.99 1.83 9.56
N ILE A 170 -12.62 0.74 9.10
CA ILE A 170 -11.97 -0.55 8.84
C ILE A 170 -10.94 -0.43 7.72
N THR A 171 -11.29 0.25 6.63
CA THR A 171 -10.39 0.51 5.50
C THR A 171 -9.13 1.24 5.96
N LEU A 172 -9.28 2.22 6.86
CA LEU A 172 -8.15 2.93 7.45
C LEU A 172 -7.30 2.04 8.36
N GLN A 173 -7.92 1.14 9.13
CA GLN A 173 -7.19 0.20 9.99
C GLN A 173 -6.39 -0.83 9.17
N ILE A 174 -6.94 -1.30 8.06
CA ILE A 174 -6.31 -2.32 7.22
C ILE A 174 -5.20 -1.71 6.36
N TYR A 175 -5.49 -0.62 5.66
CA TYR A 175 -4.55 -0.04 4.68
C TYR A 175 -3.71 1.11 5.24
N GLY A 176 -4.00 1.56 6.46
CA GLY A 176 -3.26 2.63 7.12
C GLY A 176 -3.20 3.88 6.26
N PHE A 177 -1.99 4.41 6.10
CA PHE A 177 -1.77 5.69 5.42
C PHE A 177 -1.95 5.62 3.90
N GLY A 178 -1.99 4.42 3.32
CA GLY A 178 -2.14 4.22 1.87
C GLY A 178 -3.44 4.77 1.29
N VAL A 179 -4.46 4.99 2.14
CA VAL A 179 -5.78 5.50 1.72
C VAL A 179 -5.96 7.00 1.95
N LEU A 180 -5.00 7.71 2.58
CA LEU A 180 -5.20 9.12 2.96
C LEU A 180 -5.37 10.07 1.78
N ASN A 181 -4.79 9.75 0.63
CA ASN A 181 -4.94 10.53 -0.60
C ASN A 181 -6.23 10.24 -1.36
N SER A 182 -7.09 9.32 -0.89
CA SER A 182 -8.42 9.19 -1.49
C SER A 182 -9.33 10.32 -1.00
N ASP A 183 -10.17 10.83 -1.90
CA ASP A 183 -10.94 12.08 -1.74
C ASP A 183 -11.61 12.19 -0.35
N GLN A 184 -12.23 11.11 0.11
CA GLN A 184 -12.98 11.09 1.37
C GLN A 184 -12.10 11.21 2.63
N TYR A 185 -10.84 10.77 2.61
CA TYR A 185 -9.93 10.95 3.75
C TYR A 185 -9.16 12.26 3.65
N ALA A 186 -8.77 12.65 2.43
CA ALA A 186 -8.14 13.93 2.18
C ALA A 186 -9.03 15.09 2.62
N GLN A 187 -10.34 15.01 2.36
CA GLN A 187 -11.33 15.99 2.82
C GLN A 187 -11.52 15.99 4.34
N ASP A 188 -11.70 14.82 4.97
CA ASP A 188 -11.89 14.73 6.43
C ASP A 188 -10.67 15.24 7.21
N LEU A 189 -9.46 14.97 6.71
CA LEU A 189 -8.21 15.44 7.30
C LEU A 189 -7.81 16.84 6.81
N LYS A 190 -8.57 17.41 5.86
CA LYS A 190 -8.27 18.70 5.23
C LYS A 190 -6.81 18.78 4.75
N LEU A 191 -6.36 17.74 4.07
CA LEU A 191 -4.99 17.66 3.56
C LEU A 191 -4.77 18.73 2.49
N THR A 192 -3.72 19.53 2.64
CA THR A 192 -3.34 20.49 1.60
C THR A 192 -2.78 19.77 0.37
N ASP A 193 -2.79 20.44 -0.78
CA ASP A 193 -2.21 19.89 -2.02
C ASP A 193 -0.73 19.49 -1.83
N GLU A 194 0.01 20.28 -1.05
CA GLU A 194 1.40 19.97 -0.72
C GLU A 194 1.52 18.68 0.12
N GLN A 195 0.65 18.50 1.12
CA GLN A 195 0.63 17.27 1.92
C GLN A 195 0.25 16.06 1.08
N GLN A 196 -0.79 16.17 0.25
CA GLN A 196 -1.21 15.09 -0.66
C GLN A 196 -0.09 14.70 -1.62
N LYS A 197 0.63 15.69 -2.19
CA LYS A 197 1.79 15.45 -3.04
C LYS A 197 2.92 14.72 -2.29
N LYS A 198 3.25 15.14 -1.08
CA LYS A 198 4.27 14.47 -0.23
C LYS A 198 3.88 13.02 0.08
N ILE A 199 2.62 12.79 0.48
CA ILE A 199 2.08 11.45 0.74
C ILE A 199 2.13 10.58 -0.53
N GLY A 200 1.83 11.16 -1.70
CA GLY A 200 1.94 10.47 -2.98
C GLY A 200 3.37 10.08 -3.34
N THR A 201 4.34 10.95 -3.08
CA THR A 201 5.78 10.64 -3.24
C THR A 201 6.22 9.52 -2.31
N ILE A 202 5.85 9.58 -1.02
CA ILE A 202 6.17 8.53 -0.03
C ILE A 202 5.60 7.18 -0.50
N ARG A 203 4.34 7.16 -0.96
CA ARG A 203 3.72 5.95 -1.52
C ARG A 203 4.50 5.40 -2.72
N THR A 204 4.93 6.26 -3.64
CA THR A 204 5.70 5.85 -4.82
C THR A 204 7.06 5.24 -4.41
N GLN A 205 7.74 5.86 -3.45
CA GLN A 205 9.00 5.37 -2.90
C GLN A 205 8.82 4.04 -2.17
N MET A 206 7.77 3.92 -1.36
CA MET A 206 7.38 2.68 -0.68
C MET A 206 7.22 1.53 -1.68
N ILE A 207 6.40 1.73 -2.73
CA ILE A 207 6.18 0.72 -3.78
C ILE A 207 7.49 0.35 -4.47
N SER A 208 8.34 1.34 -4.79
CA SER A 208 9.65 1.09 -5.39
C SER A 208 10.54 0.25 -4.48
N LYS A 209 10.65 0.60 -3.18
CA LYS A 209 11.42 -0.15 -2.19
C LYS A 209 10.92 -1.59 -2.09
N MET A 210 9.60 -1.79 -1.98
CA MET A 210 8.98 -3.11 -1.93
C MET A 210 9.37 -3.96 -3.15
N ARG A 211 9.25 -3.39 -4.36
CA ARG A 211 9.62 -4.07 -5.61
C ARG A 211 11.11 -4.45 -5.65
N THR A 212 11.99 -3.54 -5.25
CA THR A 212 13.45 -3.79 -5.29
C THR A 212 13.93 -4.76 -4.23
N SER A 213 13.23 -4.84 -3.10
CA SER A 213 13.61 -5.71 -1.99
C SER A 213 12.92 -7.07 -2.03
N TRP A 214 11.99 -7.29 -2.96
CA TRP A 214 11.30 -8.57 -3.13
C TRP A 214 12.21 -9.64 -3.72
N GLN A 215 12.25 -10.80 -3.07
CA GLN A 215 12.97 -11.97 -3.55
C GLN A 215 11.96 -13.03 -4.02
N ILE A 216 12.17 -13.61 -5.19
CA ILE A 216 11.32 -14.69 -5.69
C ILE A 216 11.61 -15.95 -4.85
N PRO A 217 10.62 -16.55 -4.18
CA PRO A 217 10.85 -17.77 -3.42
C PRO A 217 11.28 -18.92 -4.34
N PRO A 218 12.36 -19.66 -4.01
CA PRO A 218 12.83 -20.80 -4.80
C PRO A 218 11.88 -22.00 -4.68
N SER A 219 12.10 -23.02 -5.51
CA SER A 219 11.30 -24.26 -5.47
C SER A 219 11.64 -25.17 -4.28
N ASP A 220 12.85 -25.07 -3.73
CA ASP A 220 13.22 -25.82 -2.53
C ASP A 220 12.35 -25.42 -1.34
N LYS A 221 11.78 -26.39 -0.64
CA LYS A 221 10.78 -26.13 0.41
C LYS A 221 11.35 -25.35 1.60
N GLN A 222 12.56 -25.69 2.06
CA GLN A 222 13.14 -25.07 3.25
C GLN A 222 13.66 -23.66 2.94
N GLU A 223 14.22 -23.47 1.75
CA GLU A 223 14.66 -22.16 1.28
C GLU A 223 13.47 -21.25 0.94
N LYS A 224 12.39 -21.81 0.37
CA LYS A 224 11.11 -21.11 0.12
C LYS A 224 10.55 -20.50 1.40
N GLU A 225 10.44 -21.29 2.47
CA GLU A 225 9.90 -20.81 3.76
C GLU A 225 10.76 -19.66 4.33
N LYS A 226 12.09 -19.75 4.22
CA LYS A 226 13.00 -18.67 4.66
C LYS A 226 12.83 -17.41 3.83
N VAL A 227 12.78 -17.50 2.50
CA VAL A 227 12.61 -16.34 1.62
C VAL A 227 11.26 -15.67 1.86
N ILE A 228 10.19 -16.44 2.09
CA ILE A 228 8.87 -15.90 2.46
C ILE A 228 8.94 -15.12 3.79
N ASP A 229 9.59 -15.68 4.82
CA ASP A 229 9.77 -14.98 6.10
C ASP A 229 10.59 -13.70 5.97
N THR A 230 11.68 -13.74 5.20
CA THR A 230 12.51 -12.57 4.90
C THR A 230 11.72 -11.50 4.17
N ASN A 231 11.01 -11.86 3.10
CA ASN A 231 10.17 -10.93 2.35
C ASN A 231 9.12 -10.27 3.27
N ARG A 232 8.42 -11.06 4.09
CA ARG A 232 7.45 -10.52 5.05
C ARG A 232 8.07 -9.45 5.96
N LYS A 233 9.19 -9.75 6.61
CA LYS A 233 9.88 -8.80 7.51
C LYS A 233 10.33 -7.53 6.79
N VAL A 234 10.84 -7.68 5.57
CA VAL A 234 11.24 -6.54 4.72
C VAL A 234 10.03 -5.66 4.40
N MET A 235 8.91 -6.27 4.00
CA MET A 235 7.68 -5.52 3.69
C MET A 235 7.12 -4.81 4.92
N GLU A 236 7.07 -5.48 6.08
CA GLU A 236 6.66 -4.87 7.35
C GLU A 236 7.52 -3.65 7.70
N GLY A 237 8.85 -3.76 7.53
CA GLY A 237 9.78 -2.66 7.76
C GLY A 237 9.52 -1.46 6.84
N ILE A 238 9.37 -1.70 5.54
CA ILE A 238 9.10 -0.65 4.54
C ILE A 238 7.76 0.04 4.81
N ILE A 239 6.71 -0.71 5.16
CA ILE A 239 5.40 -0.16 5.52
C ILE A 239 5.53 0.72 6.76
N LYS A 240 6.21 0.24 7.80
CA LYS A 240 6.40 0.99 9.04
C LYS A 240 7.15 2.30 8.80
N GLU A 241 8.27 2.25 8.07
CA GLU A 241 9.06 3.44 7.72
C GLU A 241 8.19 4.47 6.98
N SER A 242 7.45 4.03 5.96
CA SER A 242 6.58 4.90 5.16
C SER A 242 5.45 5.51 5.99
N ASN A 243 4.91 4.76 6.96
CA ASN A 243 3.90 5.26 7.89
C ASN A 243 4.45 6.36 8.81
N ASP A 244 5.67 6.18 9.32
CA ASP A 244 6.34 7.16 10.17
C ASP A 244 6.61 8.46 9.36
N GLU A 245 7.00 8.35 8.09
CA GLU A 245 7.17 9.48 7.17
C GLU A 245 5.84 10.21 6.90
N VAL A 246 4.74 9.51 6.63
CA VAL A 246 3.43 10.15 6.43
C VAL A 246 2.98 10.86 7.70
N LEU A 247 3.18 10.27 8.88
CA LEU A 247 2.87 10.93 10.15
C LEU A 247 3.68 12.22 10.32
N ALA A 248 4.91 12.32 9.83
CA ALA A 248 5.69 13.54 9.89
C ALA A 248 5.14 14.67 8.99
N VAL A 249 4.38 14.33 7.94
CA VAL A 249 3.73 15.30 7.03
C VAL A 249 2.47 15.92 7.65
N LEU A 250 1.80 15.21 8.55
CA LEU A 250 0.55 15.66 9.17
C LEU A 250 0.79 16.62 10.34
N THR A 251 -0.10 17.61 10.47
CA THR A 251 -0.13 18.49 11.65
C THR A 251 -0.61 17.73 12.90
N PRO A 252 -0.34 18.24 14.13
CA PRO A 252 -0.84 17.62 15.35
C PRO A 252 -2.36 17.39 15.35
N ASP A 253 -3.12 18.37 14.86
CA ASP A 253 -4.59 18.27 14.77
C ASP A 253 -5.03 17.20 13.76
N GLN A 254 -4.34 17.09 12.61
CA GLN A 254 -4.61 16.04 11.63
C GLN A 254 -4.29 14.65 12.17
N LYS A 255 -3.22 14.49 12.95
CA LYS A 255 -2.91 13.21 13.62
C LYS A 255 -4.02 12.84 14.61
N LYS A 256 -4.51 13.80 15.39
CA LYS A 256 -5.64 13.57 16.32
C LYS A 256 -6.93 13.20 15.58
N SER A 257 -7.24 13.88 14.47
CA SER A 257 -8.37 13.54 13.61
C SER A 257 -8.21 12.15 13.01
N LEU A 258 -7.01 11.80 12.55
CA LEU A 258 -6.71 10.48 12.01
C LEU A 258 -6.94 9.36 13.03
N GLU A 259 -6.48 9.51 14.27
CA GLU A 259 -6.76 8.53 15.33
C GLU A 259 -8.26 8.40 15.60
N SER A 260 -9.01 9.51 15.54
CA SER A 260 -10.47 9.49 15.70
C SER A 260 -11.17 8.78 14.54
N LEU A 261 -10.65 8.89 13.32
CA LEU A 261 -11.17 8.24 12.11
C LEU A 261 -10.96 6.72 12.09
N LYS A 262 -10.07 6.17 12.93
CA LYS A 262 -9.87 4.72 13.00
C LYS A 262 -11.06 3.99 13.62
N GLY A 263 -11.81 4.64 14.51
CA GLY A 263 -12.97 4.04 15.18
C GLY A 263 -12.62 2.81 16.03
N GLU A 264 -13.59 1.91 16.22
CA GLU A 264 -13.42 0.70 17.02
C GLU A 264 -12.48 -0.31 16.34
N LYS A 265 -11.58 -0.94 17.10
CA LYS A 265 -10.64 -1.93 16.56
C LYS A 265 -11.37 -3.06 15.83
N PHE A 266 -10.88 -3.41 14.65
CA PHE A 266 -11.34 -4.52 13.84
C PHE A 266 -10.19 -5.51 13.59
N ASP A 267 -10.34 -6.75 14.03
CA ASP A 267 -9.34 -7.80 13.87
C ASP A 267 -9.53 -8.52 12.52
N PHE A 268 -9.04 -7.90 11.46
CA PHE A 268 -9.10 -8.49 10.12
C PHE A 268 -8.11 -9.65 9.99
N LYS A 269 -8.62 -10.82 9.64
CA LYS A 269 -7.80 -12.00 9.33
C LYS A 269 -7.75 -12.18 7.83
N PRO A 270 -6.62 -11.90 7.15
CA PRO A 270 -6.52 -12.14 5.73
C PRO A 270 -6.77 -13.64 5.43
N PRO A 271 -7.46 -13.96 4.32
CA PRO A 271 -7.70 -15.35 3.95
C PRO A 271 -6.37 -16.07 3.74
N ALA A 272 -6.31 -17.33 4.21
CA ALA A 272 -5.13 -18.16 4.01
C ALA A 272 -4.83 -18.30 2.51
N PRO A 273 -3.55 -18.31 2.10
CA PRO A 273 -3.20 -18.60 0.72
C PRO A 273 -3.81 -19.94 0.30
N PRO A 274 -4.24 -20.09 -0.97
CA PRO A 274 -4.72 -21.37 -1.46
C PRO A 274 -3.63 -22.43 -1.22
N ALA A 275 -4.03 -23.60 -0.69
CA ALA A 275 -3.12 -24.72 -0.53
C ALA A 275 -2.55 -25.08 -1.91
N SER A 276 -1.21 -25.08 -2.00
CA SER A 276 -0.48 -25.41 -3.23
C SER A 276 -0.61 -26.89 -3.58
#